data_AF-A0A2H0Z4T4-F1
#
_entry.id   AF-A0A2H0Z4T4-F1
#
_cell.length_a   1.000
_cell.length_b   1.000
_cell.length_c   1.000
_cell.angle_alpha   90.00
_cell.angle_beta   90.00
_cell.angle_gamma   90.00
#
_symmetry.space_group_name_H-M   'P 1'
#
loop_
_entity.id
_entity.type
_entity.pdbx_description
1 polymer ?
#
loop_
_entity_poly.entity_id
_entity_poly.type
_entity_poly.pdbx_seq_one_letter_code
_entity_poly.pdbx_strand_id
1 'polypeptide(L)'
;MKTFQKTKYFYFIFLLSSSVAFAQPFKFGWITDLHIGSKNADADLLAVVNDINLKKEVSFVVATGDISESGKAEDLKNAKQILDKLNVPYYIIPGNHDTKWSESGAKVF
;
A
#
# COMPACT_ATOMS: atom_id res chain seq x y z
N MET A 1 27.53 45.19 -28.51
CA MET A 1 26.80 44.15 -29.30
C MET A 1 27.13 42.69 -28.90
N LYS A 2 28.39 42.34 -28.53
CA LYS A 2 28.77 40.97 -28.14
C LYS A 2 28.18 40.46 -26.81
N THR A 3 27.92 41.32 -25.83
CA THR A 3 27.39 40.95 -24.51
C THR A 3 25.94 40.44 -24.59
N PHE A 4 25.12 41.07 -25.44
CA PHE A 4 23.72 40.69 -25.66
C PHE A 4 23.56 39.29 -26.29
N GLN A 5 24.52 38.90 -27.14
CA GLN A 5 24.55 37.55 -27.73
C GLN A 5 24.88 36.50 -26.65
N LYS A 6 25.83 36.76 -25.76
CA LYS A 6 26.18 35.83 -24.66
C LYS A 6 24.98 35.57 -23.74
N THR A 7 24.20 36.59 -23.41
CA THR A 7 22.99 36.43 -22.58
C THR A 7 21.92 35.60 -23.30
N LYS A 8 21.78 35.74 -24.62
CA LYS A 8 20.88 34.91 -25.44
C LYS A 8 21.26 33.43 -25.41
N TYR A 9 22.55 33.12 -25.56
CA TYR A 9 23.04 31.73 -25.49
C TYR A 9 22.83 31.13 -24.09
N PHE A 10 22.99 31.94 -23.04
CA PHE A 10 22.71 31.51 -21.66
C PHE A 10 21.26 31.10 -21.45
N TYR A 11 20.29 31.94 -21.87
CA TYR A 11 18.87 31.60 -21.77
C TYR A 11 18.49 30.41 -22.66
N PHE A 12 19.12 30.27 -23.82
CA PHE A 12 18.89 29.13 -24.71
C PHE A 12 19.38 27.81 -24.11
N ILE A 13 20.55 27.80 -23.47
CA ILE A 13 21.08 26.63 -22.76
C ILE A 13 20.23 26.31 -21.52
N PHE A 14 19.76 27.34 -20.79
CA PHE A 14 18.87 27.16 -19.64
C PHE A 14 17.52 26.54 -20.05
N LEU A 15 16.96 26.94 -21.19
CA LEU A 15 15.77 26.34 -21.79
C LEU A 15 15.99 24.90 -22.27
N LEU A 16 17.20 24.56 -22.71
CA LEU A 16 17.58 23.17 -23.05
C LEU A 16 17.79 22.29 -21.81
N SER A 17 18.08 22.89 -20.64
CA SER A 17 18.24 22.16 -19.36
C SER A 17 16.94 21.92 -18.60
N SER A 18 15.79 22.36 -19.12
CA SER A 18 14.49 21.98 -18.54
C SER A 18 14.25 20.50 -18.82
N SER A 19 14.64 19.67 -17.86
CA SER A 19 14.38 18.23 -17.88
C SER A 19 12.89 17.99 -18.03
N VAL A 20 12.50 17.26 -19.08
CA VAL A 20 11.14 16.74 -19.21
C VAL A 20 11.01 15.63 -18.14
N ALA A 21 10.35 15.94 -17.03
CA ALA A 21 10.11 14.95 -15.99
C ALA A 21 8.97 14.03 -16.45
N PHE A 22 9.28 12.74 -16.62
CA PHE A 22 8.26 11.71 -16.85
C PHE A 22 7.85 11.12 -15.50
N ALA A 23 6.54 10.93 -15.29
CA ALA A 23 6.07 10.21 -14.12
C ALA A 23 6.64 8.78 -14.14
N GLN A 24 7.29 8.37 -13.05
CA GLN A 24 7.70 6.98 -12.91
C GLN A 24 6.47 6.12 -12.64
N PRO A 25 6.37 4.91 -13.23
CA PRO A 25 5.32 3.97 -12.87
C PRO A 25 5.39 3.67 -11.38
N PHE A 26 4.30 3.92 -10.66
CA PHE A 26 4.18 3.65 -9.24
C PHE A 26 2.99 2.71 -9.02
N LYS A 27 3.25 1.53 -8.46
CA LYS A 27 2.21 0.54 -8.18
C LYS A 27 2.21 0.18 -6.70
N PHE A 28 1.02 0.02 -6.15
CA PHE A 28 0.79 -0.47 -4.80
C PHE A 28 -0.37 -1.47 -4.83
N GLY A 29 -0.36 -2.39 -3.87
CA GLY A 29 -1.46 -3.34 -3.68
C GLY A 29 -2.56 -2.71 -2.83
N TRP A 30 -3.82 -2.96 -3.17
CA TRP A 30 -4.96 -2.58 -2.35
C TRP A 30 -5.86 -3.80 -2.16
N ILE A 31 -6.06 -4.18 -0.91
CA ILE A 31 -6.93 -5.28 -0.47
C ILE A 31 -7.92 -4.73 0.57
N THR A 32 -9.10 -5.34 0.66
CA THR A 32 -10.21 -4.83 1.48
C THR A 32 -11.07 -6.00 1.96
N ASP A 33 -11.81 -5.80 3.06
CA ASP A 33 -12.85 -6.73 3.53
C ASP A 33 -12.34 -8.17 3.67
N LEU A 34 -11.27 -8.34 4.45
CA LEU A 34 -10.59 -9.63 4.60
C LEU A 34 -11.43 -10.64 5.39
N HIS A 35 -12.28 -10.16 6.31
CA HIS A 35 -13.21 -10.96 7.11
C HIS A 35 -12.55 -12.19 7.75
N ILE A 36 -11.33 -12.07 8.29
CA ILE A 36 -10.65 -13.19 8.96
C ILE A 36 -11.53 -13.68 10.12
N GLY A 37 -11.70 -15.00 10.21
CA GLY A 37 -12.71 -15.66 11.04
C GLY A 37 -13.92 -16.18 10.26
N SER A 38 -14.15 -15.69 9.04
CA SER A 38 -15.08 -16.27 8.08
C SER A 38 -14.50 -17.49 7.37
N LYS A 39 -15.37 -18.35 6.84
CA LYS A 39 -14.97 -19.60 6.18
C LYS A 39 -14.01 -19.33 5.02
N ASN A 40 -12.84 -19.97 5.05
CA ASN A 40 -11.76 -19.89 4.06
C ASN A 40 -11.03 -18.54 3.93
N ALA A 41 -11.41 -17.51 4.70
CA ALA A 41 -10.81 -16.17 4.60
C ALA A 41 -9.27 -16.20 4.75
N ASP A 42 -8.75 -17.05 5.64
CA ASP A 42 -7.32 -17.22 5.88
C ASP A 42 -6.57 -17.73 4.64
N ALA A 43 -7.17 -18.72 3.96
CA ALA A 43 -6.60 -19.35 2.78
C ALA A 43 -6.64 -18.41 1.58
N ASP A 44 -7.74 -17.67 1.44
CA ASP A 44 -7.91 -16.66 0.39
C ASP A 44 -6.92 -15.51 0.58
N LEU A 45 -6.78 -14.98 1.79
CA LEU A 45 -5.78 -13.96 2.10
C LEU A 45 -4.35 -14.46 1.85
N LEU A 46 -4.03 -15.70 2.23
CA LEU A 46 -2.72 -16.28 1.95
C LEU A 46 -2.44 -16.40 0.45
N ALA A 47 -3.44 -16.77 -0.35
CA ALA A 47 -3.32 -16.81 -1.81
C ALA A 47 -3.05 -15.41 -2.39
N VAL A 48 -3.76 -14.38 -1.89
CA VAL A 48 -3.55 -12.98 -2.28
C VAL A 48 -2.15 -12.50 -1.92
N VAL A 49 -1.67 -12.77 -0.70
CA VAL A 49 -0.31 -12.41 -0.27
C VAL A 49 0.75 -13.06 -1.16
N ASN A 50 0.59 -14.35 -1.50
CA ASN A 50 1.49 -15.04 -2.40
C ASN A 50 1.48 -14.42 -3.81
N ASP A 51 0.32 -14.06 -4.33
CA ASP A 51 0.19 -13.41 -5.64
C ASP A 51 0.79 -11.99 -5.68
N ILE A 52 0.67 -11.22 -4.59
CA ILE A 52 1.32 -9.92 -4.45
C ILE A 52 2.84 -10.08 -4.41
N ASN A 53 3.35 -11.07 -3.67
CA ASN A 53 4.79 -11.34 -3.55
C ASN A 53 5.48 -11.68 -4.89
N LEU A 54 4.73 -12.13 -5.90
CA LEU A 54 5.23 -12.36 -7.25
C LEU A 54 5.39 -11.06 -8.07
N LYS A 55 4.77 -9.96 -7.65
CA LYS A 55 4.76 -8.66 -8.35
C LYS A 55 5.84 -7.74 -7.80
N LYS A 56 7.04 -7.82 -8.36
CA LYS A 56 8.23 -7.06 -7.92
C LYS A 56 8.07 -5.53 -8.00
N GLU A 57 7.11 -5.04 -8.76
CA GLU A 57 6.86 -3.60 -8.92
C GLU A 57 5.90 -3.01 -7.88
N VAL A 58 5.27 -3.84 -7.04
CA VAL A 58 4.42 -3.37 -5.93
C VAL A 58 5.33 -2.79 -4.85
N SER A 59 5.13 -1.52 -4.52
CA SER A 59 5.98 -0.81 -3.54
C SER A 59 5.52 -1.01 -2.09
N PHE A 60 4.22 -1.19 -1.88
CA PHE A 60 3.59 -1.45 -0.58
C PHE A 60 2.16 -1.96 -0.79
N VAL A 61 1.50 -2.40 0.29
CA VAL A 61 0.10 -2.81 0.30
C VAL A 61 -0.71 -1.98 1.29
N VAL A 62 -1.96 -1.67 0.97
CA VAL A 62 -2.93 -1.15 1.94
C VAL A 62 -4.07 -2.15 2.09
N ALA A 63 -4.36 -2.54 3.33
CA ALA A 63 -5.51 -3.34 3.72
C ALA A 63 -6.55 -2.42 4.38
N THR A 64 -7.72 -2.28 3.76
CA THR A 64 -8.74 -1.31 4.21
C THR A 64 -10.03 -1.98 4.63
N GLY A 65 -10.49 -1.73 5.85
CA GLY A 65 -11.80 -2.18 6.31
C GLY A 65 -11.87 -3.67 6.62
N ASP A 66 -12.72 -3.98 7.60
CA ASP A 66 -13.20 -5.31 7.99
C ASP A 66 -12.13 -6.41 7.86
N ILE A 67 -11.02 -6.20 8.59
CA ILE A 67 -9.88 -7.10 8.64
C ILE A 67 -10.27 -8.44 9.26
N SER A 68 -11.11 -8.37 10.30
CA SER A 68 -11.74 -9.53 10.95
C SER A 68 -13.25 -9.52 10.74
N GLU A 69 -13.84 -10.71 10.78
CA GLU A 69 -15.29 -10.89 10.74
C GLU A 69 -15.97 -10.34 12.01
N SER A 70 -15.29 -10.44 13.16
CA SER A 70 -15.94 -10.18 14.46
C SER A 70 -15.15 -9.32 15.44
N GLY A 71 -13.96 -8.84 15.06
CA GLY A 71 -13.12 -8.04 15.94
C GLY A 71 -12.41 -8.85 17.04
N LYS A 72 -12.46 -10.19 17.00
CA LYS A 72 -11.77 -11.04 17.98
C LYS A 72 -10.27 -10.86 17.88
N ALA A 73 -9.61 -10.82 19.03
CA ALA A 73 -8.15 -10.68 19.09
C ALA A 73 -7.42 -11.83 18.35
N GLU A 74 -7.98 -13.03 18.33
CA GLU A 74 -7.41 -14.18 17.61
C GLU A 74 -7.47 -14.00 16.09
N ASP A 75 -8.62 -13.55 15.57
CA ASP A 75 -8.81 -13.26 14.15
C ASP A 75 -7.86 -12.15 13.68
N LEU A 76 -7.74 -11.07 14.46
CA LEU A 76 -6.83 -9.96 14.18
C LEU A 76 -5.35 -10.38 14.20
N LYS A 77 -4.96 -11.23 15.17
CA LYS A 77 -3.62 -11.81 15.22
C LYS A 77 -3.35 -12.72 14.02
N ASN A 78 -4.32 -13.53 13.60
CA ASN A 78 -4.19 -14.38 12.43
C ASN A 78 -4.05 -13.55 11.14
N ALA A 79 -4.89 -12.52 10.97
CA ALA A 79 -4.78 -11.56 9.86
C ALA A 79 -3.37 -10.96 9.79
N LYS A 80 -2.85 -10.48 10.94
CA LYS A 80 -1.49 -9.94 11.04
C LYS A 80 -0.42 -10.97 10.68
N GLN A 81 -0.53 -12.20 11.16
CA GLN A 81 0.43 -13.27 10.83
C GLN A 81 0.47 -13.60 9.34
N ILE A 82 -0.66 -13.49 8.64
CA ILE A 82 -0.70 -13.71 7.18
C ILE A 82 -0.14 -12.50 6.44
N LEU A 83 -0.52 -11.28 6.84
CA LEU A 83 -0.01 -10.03 6.24
C LEU A 83 1.50 -9.83 6.46
N ASP A 84 2.05 -10.30 7.58
CA ASP A 84 3.49 -10.29 7.88
C ASP A 84 4.32 -11.14 6.89
N LYS A 85 3.67 -11.95 6.04
CA LYS A 85 4.34 -12.70 4.95
C LYS A 85 4.51 -11.88 3.66
N LEU A 86 3.99 -10.65 3.60
CA LEU A 86 4.25 -9.75 2.47
C LEU A 86 5.74 -9.37 2.45
N ASN A 87 6.35 -9.41 1.27
CA ASN A 87 7.74 -9.00 1.04
C ASN A 87 7.93 -7.48 0.95
N VAL A 88 6.85 -6.72 1.13
CA VAL A 88 6.77 -5.26 1.02
C VAL A 88 6.04 -4.69 2.23
N PRO A 89 6.25 -3.42 2.60
CA PRO A 89 5.51 -2.79 3.67
C PRO A 89 4.00 -2.87 3.45
N TYR A 90 3.23 -2.98 4.53
CA TYR A 90 1.78 -2.93 4.48
C TYR A 90 1.21 -2.00 5.55
N TYR A 91 0.03 -1.45 5.27
CA TYR A 91 -0.69 -0.54 6.18
C TYR A 91 -2.13 -1.02 6.34
N ILE A 92 -2.62 -1.03 7.58
CA ILE A 92 -3.97 -1.48 7.91
C ILE A 92 -4.82 -0.28 8.30
N ILE A 93 -6.03 -0.21 7.75
CA ILE A 93 -7.07 0.73 8.15
C ILE A 93 -8.26 -0.11 8.66
N PRO A 94 -8.70 0.03 9.92
CA PRO A 94 -9.77 -0.79 10.47
C PRO A 94 -11.15 -0.41 9.92
N GLY A 95 -12.06 -1.39 9.85
CA GLY A 95 -13.48 -1.20 9.51
C GLY A 95 -14.41 -1.26 10.72
N ASN A 96 -15.71 -1.43 10.45
CA ASN A 96 -16.72 -1.49 11.50
C ASN A 96 -16.73 -2.84 12.23
N HIS A 97 -16.40 -3.95 11.55
CA HIS A 97 -16.28 -5.26 12.20
C HIS A 97 -15.08 -5.30 13.17
N ASP A 98 -14.04 -4.51 12.90
CA ASP A 98 -12.82 -4.46 13.70
C ASP A 98 -12.92 -3.60 14.97
N THR A 99 -13.86 -2.66 15.01
CA THR A 99 -13.91 -1.60 16.04
C THR A 99 -15.17 -1.63 16.89
N LYS A 100 -16.34 -1.87 16.28
CA LYS A 100 -17.63 -1.84 16.99
C LYS A 100 -17.98 -3.16 17.68
N TRP A 101 -17.43 -4.27 17.20
CA TRP A 101 -17.67 -5.63 17.70
C TRP A 101 -16.44 -6.22 18.42
N SER A 102 -15.31 -5.51 18.37
CA SER A 102 -14.06 -5.90 19.01
C SER A 102 -14.10 -5.65 20.52
N GLU A 103 -13.84 -6.69 21.33
CA GLU A 103 -13.63 -6.58 22.78
C GLU A 103 -12.55 -5.54 23.16
N SER A 104 -11.56 -5.32 22.28
CA SER A 104 -10.41 -4.45 22.53
C SER A 104 -10.57 -2.99 22.07
N GLY A 105 -11.65 -2.65 21.37
CA GLY A 105 -11.82 -1.36 20.69
C GLY A 105 -10.67 -0.98 19.74
N ALA A 106 -10.19 -1.91 18.92
CA ALA A 106 -9.11 -1.72 17.95
C ALA A 106 -7.73 -1.34 18.53
N LYS A 107 -7.38 -1.89 19.70
CA LYS A 107 -6.07 -1.67 20.36
C LYS A 107 -5.05 -2.80 20.16
N VAL A 108 -5.41 -3.86 19.42
CA VAL A 108 -4.60 -5.08 19.28
C VAL A 108 -3.81 -5.13 17.95
N PHE A 109 -3.71 -4.00 17.24
CA PHE A 109 -2.96 -3.88 15.99
C PHE A 109 -1.51 -3.46 16.22
#